data_AF-A0A401HBT6-F1
#
_entry.id   AF-A0A401HBT6-F1
#
_cell.length_a   1.000
_cell.length_b   1.000
_cell.length_c   1.000
_cell.angle_alpha   90.00
_cell.angle_beta   90.00
_cell.angle_gamma   90.00
#
_symmetry.space_group_name_H-M   'P 1'
#
loop_
_entity.id
_entity.type
_entity.pdbx_description
1 polymer ?
#
loop_
_entity_poly.entity_id
_entity_poly.type
_entity_poly.pdbx_seq_one_letter_code
_entity_poly.pdbx_strand_id
1 'polypeptide(L)'
;VRPLPEFTGALAYRLPGFREGLEAARRLTQWGGARLLRLLDPSEASMLYGVDGAVLMVEVEAPDRGLLEAMEGYVEKVASASGGSRVEGVYEKWARARYMYDEHVRQLWSAGLWVDTIDTAAPWSRVEDLNRRLLEDLAGIPGVVAVMSHAGHFYSGGASLYHTVVMERRLDTYWRVWSRVAEAVRQLGASITHQHGWGLLRKPYLGFLGGNHRVFCRVKNALDPGNVLNPHGISSRCSWVG
;
A
#
# COMPACT_ATOMS: atom_id res chain seq x y z
N VAL A 1 -8.43 23.70 -4.90
CA VAL A 1 -9.76 23.21 -4.47
C VAL A 1 -10.57 22.89 -5.72
N ARG A 2 -11.37 21.81 -5.72
CA ARG A 2 -12.29 21.45 -6.82
C ARG A 2 -13.73 21.40 -6.29
N PRO A 3 -14.75 21.66 -7.13
CA PRO A 3 -16.15 21.45 -6.75
C PRO A 3 -16.41 20.00 -6.33
N LEU A 4 -17.43 19.79 -5.48
CA LEU A 4 -17.91 18.44 -5.19
C LEU A 4 -18.52 17.82 -6.46
N PRO A 5 -18.38 16.50 -6.66
CA PRO A 5 -19.05 15.82 -7.76
C PRO A 5 -20.57 15.82 -7.56
N GLU A 6 -21.32 15.88 -8.66
CA GLU A 6 -22.78 15.77 -8.61
C GLU A 6 -23.23 14.31 -8.47
N PHE A 7 -22.48 13.39 -9.08
CA PHE A 7 -22.72 11.96 -9.03
C PHE A 7 -21.46 11.18 -8.67
N THR A 8 -21.63 10.15 -7.86
CA THR A 8 -20.59 9.18 -7.51
C THR A 8 -21.08 7.76 -7.77
N GLY A 9 -20.19 6.91 -8.26
CA GLY A 9 -20.43 5.48 -8.45
C GLY A 9 -19.37 4.70 -7.72
N ALA A 10 -19.79 3.70 -6.97
CA ALA A 10 -18.89 2.84 -6.20
C ALA A 10 -19.15 1.38 -6.56
N LEU A 11 -18.09 0.69 -6.98
CA LEU A 11 -18.16 -0.64 -7.55
C LEU A 11 -17.12 -1.55 -6.89
N ALA A 12 -17.46 -2.81 -6.72
CA ALA A 12 -16.52 -3.85 -6.31
C ALA A 12 -16.67 -5.08 -7.22
N TYR A 13 -15.53 -5.65 -7.62
CA TYR A 13 -15.46 -6.84 -8.44
C TYR A 13 -14.54 -7.86 -7.77
N ARG A 14 -14.96 -9.12 -7.72
CA ARG A 14 -14.10 -10.26 -7.38
C ARG A 14 -13.37 -10.71 -8.64
N LEU A 15 -12.06 -10.87 -8.53
CA LEU A 15 -11.16 -11.33 -9.59
C LEU A 15 -10.60 -12.71 -9.23
N PRO A 16 -10.14 -13.51 -10.22
CA PRO A 16 -9.53 -14.82 -9.95
C PRO A 16 -8.35 -14.75 -8.97
N GLY A 17 -7.49 -13.73 -9.12
CA GLY A 17 -6.33 -13.52 -8.27
C GLY A 17 -5.78 -12.10 -8.35
N PHE A 18 -4.68 -11.88 -7.63
CA PHE A 18 -4.07 -10.55 -7.53
C PHE A 18 -3.48 -10.07 -8.87
N ARG A 19 -2.96 -10.98 -9.69
CA ARG A 19 -2.43 -10.68 -11.03
C ARG A 19 -3.49 -10.08 -11.95
N GLU A 20 -4.64 -10.74 -12.07
CA GLU A 20 -5.75 -10.28 -12.91
C GLU A 20 -6.28 -8.94 -12.40
N GLY A 21 -6.34 -8.78 -11.08
CA GLY A 21 -6.66 -7.50 -10.45
C GLY A 21 -5.68 -6.38 -10.79
N LEU A 22 -4.37 -6.66 -10.81
CA LEU A 22 -3.34 -5.68 -11.20
C LEU A 22 -3.46 -5.29 -12.67
N GLU A 23 -3.80 -6.23 -13.55
CA GLU A 23 -4.04 -5.94 -14.97
C GLU A 23 -5.25 -5.01 -15.17
N ALA A 24 -6.37 -5.31 -14.49
CA ALA A 24 -7.55 -4.45 -14.49
C ALA A 24 -7.22 -3.06 -13.92
N ALA A 25 -6.55 -3.02 -12.77
CA ALA A 25 -6.15 -1.77 -12.13
C ALA A 25 -5.24 -0.93 -13.02
N ARG A 26 -4.30 -1.56 -13.73
CA ARG A 26 -3.41 -0.86 -14.68
C ARG A 26 -4.18 -0.24 -15.84
N ARG A 27 -5.15 -0.95 -16.42
CA ARG A 27 -6.02 -0.41 -17.49
C ARG A 27 -6.86 0.76 -16.99
N LEU A 28 -7.46 0.65 -15.81
CA LEU A 28 -8.24 1.74 -15.21
C LEU A 28 -7.38 2.96 -14.86
N THR A 29 -6.14 2.73 -14.44
CA THR A 29 -5.17 3.81 -14.19
C THR A 29 -4.79 4.53 -15.48
N GLN A 30 -4.61 3.80 -16.59
CA GLN A 30 -4.33 4.38 -17.91
C GLN A 30 -5.52 5.18 -18.46
N TRP A 31 -6.74 4.75 -18.18
CA TRP A 31 -7.95 5.47 -18.51
C TRP A 31 -8.10 6.78 -17.70
N GLY A 32 -7.76 6.74 -16.41
CA GLY A 32 -7.67 7.94 -15.57
C GLY A 32 -9.00 8.49 -15.03
N GLY A 33 -10.12 7.78 -15.24
CA GLY A 33 -11.44 8.18 -14.72
C GLY A 33 -11.76 7.67 -13.31
N ALA A 34 -10.94 6.79 -12.74
CA ALA A 34 -11.12 6.30 -11.38
C ALA A 34 -10.68 7.36 -10.35
N ARG A 35 -11.60 7.75 -9.48
CA ARG A 35 -11.35 8.61 -8.31
C ARG A 35 -10.64 7.85 -7.19
N LEU A 36 -11.05 6.60 -7.00
CA LEU A 36 -10.44 5.65 -6.08
C LEU A 36 -10.26 4.33 -6.81
N LEU A 37 -9.12 3.70 -6.55
CA LEU A 37 -8.81 2.38 -7.02
C LEU A 37 -8.10 1.65 -5.88
N ARG A 38 -8.62 0.50 -5.47
CA ARG A 38 -8.02 -0.32 -4.40
C ARG A 38 -8.17 -1.78 -4.77
N LEU A 39 -7.08 -2.53 -4.71
CA LEU A 39 -7.08 -3.95 -5.00
C LEU A 39 -6.68 -4.73 -3.76
N LEU A 40 -7.61 -5.48 -3.20
CA LEU A 40 -7.36 -6.41 -2.10
C LEU A 40 -6.74 -7.69 -2.67
N ASP A 41 -5.61 -8.11 -2.09
CA ASP A 41 -5.08 -9.45 -2.31
C ASP A 41 -6.05 -10.51 -1.74
N PRO A 42 -6.06 -11.76 -2.27
CA PRO A 42 -6.89 -12.83 -1.69
C PRO A 42 -6.73 -13.00 -0.17
N SER A 43 -5.53 -12.75 0.38
CA SER A 43 -5.30 -12.75 1.82
C SER A 43 -6.16 -11.74 2.58
N GLU A 44 -6.25 -10.50 2.09
CA GLU A 44 -7.05 -9.43 2.72
C GLU A 44 -8.55 -9.59 2.42
N ALA A 45 -8.90 -9.94 1.18
CA ALA A 45 -10.27 -10.15 0.74
C ALA A 45 -10.97 -11.27 1.53
N SER A 46 -10.30 -12.42 1.67
CA SER A 46 -10.84 -13.56 2.41
C SER A 46 -10.97 -13.24 3.90
N MET A 47 -9.93 -12.69 4.52
CA MET A 47 -9.92 -12.46 5.96
C MET A 47 -10.93 -11.40 6.42
N LEU A 48 -11.12 -10.31 5.66
CA LEU A 48 -11.99 -9.20 6.10
C LEU A 48 -13.42 -9.27 5.53
N TYR A 49 -13.59 -9.91 4.37
CA TYR A 49 -14.84 -9.88 3.62
C TYR A 49 -15.39 -11.26 3.29
N GLY A 50 -14.65 -12.35 3.56
CA GLY A 50 -15.08 -13.71 3.24
C GLY A 50 -15.20 -13.97 1.74
N VAL A 51 -14.49 -13.19 0.93
CA VAL A 51 -14.49 -13.31 -0.53
C VAL A 51 -13.25 -14.08 -0.95
N ASP A 52 -13.46 -15.18 -1.66
CA ASP A 52 -12.37 -15.89 -2.33
C ASP A 52 -11.88 -15.12 -3.57
N GLY A 53 -10.58 -15.18 -3.85
CA GLY A 53 -9.94 -14.38 -4.91
C GLY A 53 -9.65 -12.94 -4.48
N ALA A 54 -9.16 -12.13 -5.42
CA ALA A 54 -8.85 -10.72 -5.18
C ALA A 54 -10.12 -9.87 -5.31
N VAL A 55 -10.12 -8.67 -4.73
CA VAL A 55 -11.25 -7.73 -4.88
C VAL A 55 -10.75 -6.36 -5.33
N LEU A 56 -11.23 -5.91 -6.50
CA LEU A 56 -10.99 -4.58 -7.03
C LEU A 56 -12.17 -3.68 -6.67
N MET A 57 -11.89 -2.63 -5.90
CA MET A 57 -12.83 -1.55 -5.60
C MET A 57 -12.49 -0.33 -6.44
N VAL A 58 -13.52 0.27 -7.03
CA VAL A 58 -13.41 1.44 -7.90
C VAL A 58 -14.46 2.46 -7.48
N GLU A 59 -14.05 3.71 -7.31
CA GLU A 59 -14.98 4.85 -7.22
C GLU A 59 -14.76 5.74 -8.44
N VAL A 60 -15.86 6.21 -9.02
CA VAL A 60 -15.89 7.18 -10.13
C VAL A 60 -16.73 8.38 -9.72
N GLU A 61 -16.35 9.55 -10.22
CA GLU A 61 -17.03 10.83 -9.97
C GLU A 61 -17.40 11.44 -11.33
N ALA A 62 -18.65 11.90 -11.47
CA ALA A 62 -19.13 12.50 -12.71
C ALA A 62 -20.02 13.74 -12.43
N PRO A 63 -20.01 14.74 -13.32
CA PRO A 63 -20.93 15.88 -13.27
C PRO A 63 -22.30 15.57 -13.90
N ASP A 64 -22.45 14.42 -14.55
CA ASP A 64 -23.68 14.05 -15.28
C ASP A 64 -23.97 12.55 -15.09
N ARG A 65 -25.26 12.20 -15.06
CA ARG A 65 -25.72 10.82 -14.89
C ARG A 65 -25.31 9.92 -16.05
N GLY A 66 -25.46 10.39 -17.29
CA GLY A 66 -25.08 9.62 -18.48
C GLY A 66 -23.57 9.36 -18.53
N LEU A 67 -22.77 10.33 -18.10
CA LEU A 67 -21.32 10.10 -17.95
C LEU A 67 -21.04 9.09 -16.84
N LEU A 68 -21.69 9.17 -15.69
CA LEU A 68 -21.53 8.18 -14.62
C LEU A 68 -21.78 6.75 -15.15
N GLU A 69 -22.92 6.54 -15.81
CA GLU A 69 -23.29 5.23 -16.37
C GLU A 69 -22.26 4.73 -17.38
N ALA A 70 -21.73 5.61 -18.23
CA ALA A 70 -20.67 5.26 -19.18
C ALA A 70 -19.35 4.89 -18.48
N MET A 71 -19.00 5.59 -17.39
CA MET A 71 -17.83 5.30 -16.58
C MET A 71 -17.97 3.95 -15.87
N GLU A 72 -19.11 3.68 -15.24
CA GLU A 72 -19.40 2.40 -14.59
C GLU A 72 -19.38 1.24 -15.60
N GLY A 73 -19.98 1.42 -16.79
CA GLY A 73 -19.93 0.44 -17.87
C GLY A 73 -18.51 0.17 -18.39
N TYR A 74 -17.64 1.18 -18.41
CA TYR A 74 -16.22 0.98 -18.74
C TYR A 74 -15.49 0.19 -17.65
N VAL A 75 -15.74 0.50 -16.37
CA VAL A 75 -15.18 -0.26 -15.25
C VAL A 75 -15.61 -1.71 -15.31
N GLU A 76 -16.89 -1.98 -15.53
CA GLU A 76 -17.42 -3.34 -15.68
C GLU A 76 -16.75 -4.08 -16.84
N LYS A 77 -16.68 -3.45 -18.02
CA LYS A 77 -15.99 -4.01 -19.18
C LYS A 77 -14.55 -4.41 -18.87
N VAL A 78 -13.80 -3.56 -18.16
CA VAL A 78 -12.40 -3.83 -17.80
C VAL A 78 -12.32 -4.97 -16.79
N ALA A 79 -13.17 -4.96 -15.74
CA ALA A 79 -13.19 -6.00 -14.73
C ALA A 79 -13.56 -7.37 -15.32
N SER A 80 -14.62 -7.44 -16.12
CA SER A 80 -15.05 -8.68 -16.79
C SER A 80 -14.01 -9.21 -17.77
N ALA A 81 -13.32 -8.34 -18.51
CA ALA A 81 -12.22 -8.74 -19.39
C ALA A 81 -11.01 -9.32 -18.63
N SER A 82 -10.91 -9.08 -17.33
CA SER A 82 -9.93 -9.68 -16.41
C SER A 82 -10.53 -10.85 -15.60
N GLY A 83 -11.65 -11.42 -16.04
CA GLY A 83 -12.33 -12.55 -15.37
C GLY A 83 -13.12 -12.15 -14.13
N GLY A 84 -13.41 -10.87 -13.97
CA GLY A 84 -14.10 -10.32 -12.80
C GLY A 84 -15.62 -10.45 -12.85
N SER A 85 -16.20 -10.66 -11.67
CA SER A 85 -17.65 -10.58 -11.45
C SER A 85 -17.96 -9.58 -10.35
N ARG A 86 -19.10 -8.89 -10.47
CA ARG A 86 -19.52 -7.88 -9.49
C ARG A 86 -19.79 -8.55 -8.13
N VAL A 87 -19.39 -7.89 -7.05
CA VAL A 87 -19.67 -8.30 -5.67
C VAL A 87 -20.28 -7.14 -4.90
N GLU A 88 -21.39 -7.42 -4.22
CA GLU A 88 -22.16 -6.41 -3.48
C GLU A 88 -21.69 -6.33 -2.02
N GLY A 89 -21.83 -5.15 -1.40
CA GLY A 89 -21.62 -4.95 0.03
C GLY A 89 -20.16 -4.79 0.48
N VAL A 90 -19.19 -5.26 -0.32
CA VAL A 90 -17.76 -5.18 0.02
C VAL A 90 -17.28 -3.74 0.10
N TYR A 91 -17.65 -2.91 -0.90
CA TYR A 91 -17.28 -1.50 -0.93
C TYR A 91 -17.83 -0.76 0.29
N GLU A 92 -19.12 -0.94 0.59
CA GLU A 92 -19.81 -0.25 1.68
C GLU A 92 -19.25 -0.67 3.04
N LYS A 93 -18.92 -1.97 3.20
CA LYS A 93 -18.28 -2.48 4.42
C LYS A 93 -16.89 -1.87 4.60
N TRP A 94 -16.08 -1.83 3.54
CA TRP A 94 -14.78 -1.16 3.55
C TRP A 94 -14.91 0.33 3.86
N ALA A 95 -15.84 1.04 3.21
CA ALA A 95 -16.04 2.48 3.36
C ALA A 95 -16.46 2.87 4.79
N ARG A 96 -17.22 2.02 5.48
CA ARG A 96 -17.54 2.21 6.91
C ARG A 96 -16.33 1.94 7.82
N ALA A 97 -15.53 0.93 7.51
CA ALA A 97 -14.42 0.48 8.36
C ALA A 97 -13.11 1.24 8.15
N ARG A 98 -12.91 1.93 7.01
CA ARG A 98 -11.61 2.52 6.60
C ARG A 98 -11.04 3.57 7.56
N TYR A 99 -11.86 4.13 8.45
CA TYR A 99 -11.43 5.11 9.47
C TYR A 99 -11.39 4.53 10.89
N MET A 100 -11.64 3.23 11.06
CA MET A 100 -11.67 2.55 12.36
C MET A 100 -10.32 1.95 12.77
N TYR A 101 -9.20 2.42 12.18
CA TYR A 101 -7.87 1.86 12.41
C TYR A 101 -7.51 1.81 13.90
N ASP A 102 -7.74 2.89 14.65
CA ASP A 102 -7.43 2.96 16.08
C ASP A 102 -8.18 1.91 16.91
N GLU A 103 -9.43 1.61 16.55
CA GLU A 103 -10.21 0.59 17.23
C GLU A 103 -9.64 -0.80 16.95
N HIS A 104 -9.37 -1.13 15.68
CA HIS A 104 -8.79 -2.41 15.30
C HIS A 104 -7.41 -2.64 15.94
N VAL A 105 -6.56 -1.61 15.97
CA VAL A 105 -5.25 -1.67 16.65
C VAL A 105 -5.42 -1.91 18.14
N ARG A 106 -6.37 -1.22 18.80
CA ARG A 106 -6.63 -1.44 20.24
C ARG A 106 -7.13 -2.85 20.54
N GLN A 107 -7.96 -3.43 19.69
CA GLN A 107 -8.44 -4.80 19.86
C GLN A 107 -7.27 -5.80 19.78
N LEU A 108 -6.44 -5.70 18.75
CA LEU A 108 -5.22 -6.52 18.61
C LEU A 108 -4.24 -6.27 19.76
N TRP A 109 -4.14 -5.02 20.20
CA TRP A 109 -3.29 -4.67 21.33
C TRP A 109 -3.78 -5.32 22.64
N SER A 110 -5.09 -5.31 22.92
CA SER A 110 -5.64 -6.00 24.09
C SER A 110 -5.48 -7.52 24.02
N ALA A 111 -5.41 -8.08 22.81
CA ALA A 111 -5.10 -9.50 22.60
C ALA A 111 -3.60 -9.85 22.74
N GLY A 112 -2.75 -8.89 23.15
CA GLY A 112 -1.32 -9.14 23.34
C GLY A 112 -0.53 -9.21 22.04
N LEU A 113 -1.04 -8.64 20.96
CA LEU A 113 -0.38 -8.59 19.65
C LEU A 113 0.13 -7.18 19.32
N TRP A 114 1.04 -7.12 18.36
CA TRP A 114 1.41 -5.93 17.62
C TRP A 114 0.88 -6.00 16.19
N VAL A 115 0.60 -4.83 15.62
CA VAL A 115 0.24 -4.68 14.22
C VAL A 115 1.06 -3.55 13.62
N ASP A 116 1.57 -3.77 12.41
CA ASP A 116 2.21 -2.73 11.60
C ASP A 116 1.63 -2.77 10.18
N THR A 117 1.62 -1.61 9.51
CA THR A 117 1.22 -1.49 8.11
C THR A 117 2.42 -0.99 7.30
N ILE A 118 3.00 -1.90 6.54
CA ILE A 118 4.21 -1.69 5.77
C ILE A 118 3.82 -1.24 4.36
N ASP A 119 4.13 0.02 4.05
CA ASP A 119 3.95 0.57 2.71
C ASP A 119 5.21 0.37 1.86
N THR A 120 5.04 -0.13 0.65
CA THR A 120 6.11 -0.23 -0.37
C THR A 120 5.57 0.21 -1.73
N ALA A 121 6.45 0.39 -2.71
CA ALA A 121 6.02 0.64 -4.08
C ALA A 121 6.95 -0.04 -5.07
N ALA A 122 6.40 -0.57 -6.16
CA ALA A 122 7.16 -1.30 -7.17
C ALA A 122 6.70 -0.94 -8.58
N PRO A 123 7.59 -1.05 -9.58
CA PRO A 123 7.18 -0.92 -10.97
C PRO A 123 6.22 -2.05 -11.35
N TRP A 124 5.42 -1.84 -12.40
CA TRP A 124 4.47 -2.84 -12.89
C TRP A 124 5.10 -4.21 -13.17
N SER A 125 6.36 -4.24 -13.61
CA SER A 125 7.11 -5.47 -13.89
C SER A 125 7.51 -6.27 -12.64
N ARG A 126 7.32 -5.71 -11.43
CA ARG A 126 7.78 -6.32 -10.16
C ARG A 126 6.73 -6.31 -9.05
N VAL A 127 5.64 -5.57 -9.18
CA VAL A 127 4.66 -5.40 -8.10
C VAL A 127 4.03 -6.73 -7.65
N GLU A 128 3.70 -7.62 -8.59
CA GLU A 128 3.15 -8.93 -8.26
C GLU A 128 4.18 -9.80 -7.51
N ASP A 129 5.41 -9.86 -8.03
CA ASP A 129 6.51 -10.61 -7.41
C ASP A 129 6.82 -10.08 -6.00
N LEU A 130 6.79 -8.76 -5.81
CA LEU A 130 7.01 -8.14 -4.51
C LEU A 130 5.90 -8.51 -3.52
N ASN A 131 4.64 -8.41 -3.94
CA ASN A 131 3.49 -8.77 -3.10
C ASN A 131 3.58 -10.23 -2.65
N ARG A 132 3.74 -11.15 -3.61
CA ARG A 132 3.86 -12.58 -3.33
C ARG A 132 5.03 -12.88 -2.40
N ARG A 133 6.22 -12.33 -2.70
CA ARG A 133 7.42 -12.54 -1.89
C ARG A 133 7.25 -12.04 -0.45
N LEU A 134 6.64 -10.86 -0.26
CA LEU A 134 6.41 -10.32 1.08
C LEU A 134 5.36 -11.11 1.85
N LEU A 135 4.27 -11.54 1.21
CA LEU A 135 3.30 -12.43 1.87
C LEU A 135 3.96 -13.72 2.36
N GLU A 136 4.73 -14.38 1.50
CA GLU A 136 5.44 -15.62 1.82
C GLU A 136 6.52 -15.42 2.91
N ASP A 137 7.44 -14.47 2.70
CA ASP A 137 8.58 -14.25 3.60
C ASP A 137 8.14 -13.80 4.99
N LEU A 138 7.14 -12.92 5.07
CA LEU A 138 6.69 -12.38 6.35
C LEU A 138 5.88 -13.41 7.14
N ALA A 139 5.02 -14.18 6.48
CA ALA A 139 4.27 -15.25 7.13
C ALA A 139 5.19 -16.35 7.70
N GLY A 140 6.36 -16.57 7.09
CA GLY A 140 7.35 -17.53 7.56
C GLY A 140 8.19 -17.09 8.78
N ILE A 141 8.02 -15.86 9.28
CA ILE A 141 8.80 -15.36 10.43
C ILE A 141 8.21 -15.89 11.74
N PRO A 142 9.01 -16.53 12.62
CA PRO A 142 8.54 -16.93 13.95
C PRO A 142 7.97 -15.75 14.76
N GLY A 143 6.72 -15.91 15.21
CA GLY A 143 5.95 -14.91 15.94
C GLY A 143 5.09 -14.00 15.05
N VAL A 144 5.14 -14.12 13.71
CA VAL A 144 4.12 -13.52 12.85
C VAL A 144 2.87 -14.41 12.86
N VAL A 145 1.72 -13.79 13.09
CA VAL A 145 0.42 -14.47 13.25
C VAL A 145 -0.41 -14.38 11.97
N ALA A 146 -0.39 -13.23 11.30
CA ALA A 146 -1.10 -13.03 10.05
C ALA A 146 -0.41 -11.96 9.20
N VAL A 147 -0.50 -12.13 7.88
CA VAL A 147 -0.07 -11.14 6.89
C VAL A 147 -1.18 -11.01 5.85
N MET A 148 -1.58 -9.78 5.59
CA MET A 148 -2.57 -9.44 4.56
C MET A 148 -2.01 -8.33 3.68
N SER A 149 -2.49 -8.22 2.45
CA SER A 149 -2.02 -7.20 1.52
C SER A 149 -3.13 -6.55 0.68
N HIS A 150 -2.87 -5.32 0.28
CA HIS A 150 -3.60 -4.65 -0.79
C HIS A 150 -2.69 -3.69 -1.57
N ALA A 151 -3.05 -3.43 -2.82
CA ALA A 151 -2.54 -2.27 -3.56
C ALA A 151 -3.50 -1.08 -3.39
N GLY A 152 -2.95 0.07 -2.98
CA GLY A 152 -3.75 1.26 -2.61
C GLY A 152 -3.63 2.46 -3.55
N HIS A 153 -2.52 2.57 -4.28
CA HIS A 153 -2.29 3.63 -5.27
C HIS A 153 -1.63 3.03 -6.51
N PHE A 154 -2.00 3.59 -7.66
CA PHE A 154 -1.59 3.12 -8.96
C PHE A 154 -1.13 4.31 -9.81
N TYR A 155 -0.08 4.09 -10.57
CA TYR A 155 0.62 5.12 -11.35
C TYR A 155 0.91 4.59 -12.75
N SER A 156 1.32 5.49 -13.64
CA SER A 156 1.82 5.10 -14.96
C SER A 156 2.97 4.09 -14.88
N GLY A 157 3.86 4.23 -13.89
CA GLY A 157 5.04 3.39 -13.71
C GLY A 157 4.88 2.16 -12.82
N GLY A 158 3.86 2.08 -11.97
CA GLY A 158 3.73 0.99 -10.99
C GLY A 158 2.61 1.20 -9.98
N ALA A 159 2.70 0.51 -8.84
CA ALA A 159 1.71 0.61 -7.77
C ALA A 159 2.35 0.52 -6.38
N SER A 160 1.65 1.06 -5.39
CA SER A 160 1.99 0.92 -3.98
C SER A 160 1.33 -0.33 -3.40
N LEU A 161 2.04 -1.05 -2.54
CA LEU A 161 1.52 -2.15 -1.74
C LEU A 161 1.49 -1.77 -0.27
N TYR A 162 0.53 -2.33 0.45
CA TYR A 162 0.37 -2.16 1.89
C TYR A 162 0.19 -3.54 2.51
N HIS A 163 1.14 -3.95 3.33
CA HIS A 163 1.08 -5.22 4.03
C HIS A 163 0.74 -4.96 5.49
N THR A 164 -0.39 -5.49 5.96
CA THR A 164 -0.72 -5.47 7.38
C THR A 164 -0.16 -6.73 8.01
N VAL A 165 0.74 -6.57 8.98
CA VAL A 165 1.43 -7.68 9.65
C VAL A 165 1.00 -7.70 11.11
N VAL A 166 0.35 -8.78 11.53
CA VAL A 166 0.00 -9.03 12.93
C VAL A 166 1.01 -10.01 13.52
N MET A 167 1.56 -9.69 14.68
CA MET A 167 2.66 -10.45 15.27
C MET A 167 2.64 -10.43 16.80
N GLU A 168 3.35 -11.35 17.42
CA GLU A 168 3.66 -11.34 18.84
C GLU A 168 4.48 -10.10 19.23
N ARG A 169 4.39 -9.70 20.50
CA ARG A 169 5.11 -8.53 21.05
C ARG A 169 6.58 -8.78 21.31
N ARG A 170 7.32 -9.06 20.26
CA ARG A 170 8.74 -9.36 20.30
C ARG A 170 9.49 -8.43 19.37
N LEU A 171 10.43 -7.66 19.92
CA LEU A 171 11.29 -6.78 19.13
C LEU A 171 12.10 -7.57 18.09
N ASP A 172 12.58 -8.76 18.42
CA ASP A 172 13.29 -9.64 17.46
C ASP A 172 12.40 -9.99 16.26
N THR A 173 11.13 -10.36 16.48
CA THR A 173 10.17 -10.62 15.40
C THR A 173 9.93 -9.36 14.55
N TYR A 174 9.71 -8.21 15.19
CA TYR A 174 9.51 -6.93 14.51
C TYR A 174 10.69 -6.54 13.62
N TRP A 175 11.93 -6.67 14.10
CA TRP A 175 13.11 -6.34 13.31
C TRP A 175 13.39 -7.36 12.19
N ARG A 176 13.04 -8.63 12.37
CA ARG A 176 13.08 -9.63 11.28
C ARG A 176 12.11 -9.25 10.17
N VAL A 177 10.90 -8.79 10.50
CA VAL A 177 9.92 -8.29 9.52
C VAL A 177 10.54 -7.17 8.68
N TRP A 178 11.09 -6.14 9.31
CA TRP A 178 11.74 -5.03 8.59
C TRP A 178 12.96 -5.46 7.78
N SER A 179 13.75 -6.41 8.28
CA SER A 179 14.89 -6.96 7.55
C SER A 179 14.45 -7.69 6.27
N ARG A 180 13.36 -8.49 6.33
CA ARG A 180 12.82 -9.18 5.15
C ARG A 180 12.22 -8.21 4.14
N VAL A 181 11.51 -7.18 4.61
CA VAL A 181 11.02 -6.11 3.74
C VAL A 181 12.18 -5.44 3.01
N ALA A 182 13.22 -5.04 3.74
CA ALA A 182 14.38 -4.37 3.18
C ALA A 182 15.13 -5.24 2.15
N GLU A 183 15.25 -6.54 2.42
CA GLU A 183 15.85 -7.51 1.49
C GLU A 183 15.02 -7.63 0.20
N ALA A 184 13.71 -7.86 0.32
CA ALA A 184 12.81 -8.05 -0.81
C ALA A 184 12.77 -6.83 -1.73
N VAL A 185 12.63 -5.62 -1.16
CA VAL A 185 12.59 -4.39 -1.98
C VAL A 185 13.92 -4.13 -2.67
N ARG A 186 15.04 -4.46 -2.02
CA ARG A 186 16.38 -4.31 -2.61
C ARG A 186 16.61 -5.27 -3.78
N GLN A 187 16.19 -6.53 -3.63
CA GLN A 187 16.34 -7.56 -4.68
C GLN A 187 15.45 -7.27 -5.89
N LEU A 188 14.24 -6.74 -5.67
CA LEU A 188 13.26 -6.50 -6.73
C LEU A 188 13.30 -5.09 -7.31
N GLY A 189 14.20 -4.21 -6.83
CA GLY A 189 14.29 -2.82 -7.29
C GLY A 189 13.05 -2.00 -6.94
N ALA A 190 12.45 -2.27 -5.78
CA ALA A 190 11.28 -1.58 -5.25
C ALA A 190 11.67 -0.53 -4.19
N SER A 191 10.72 0.32 -3.83
CA SER A 191 10.87 1.30 -2.75
C SER A 191 10.46 0.71 -1.40
N ILE A 192 11.25 0.99 -0.36
CA ILE A 192 10.99 0.60 1.04
C ILE A 192 9.87 1.43 1.70
N THR A 193 9.39 2.48 1.02
CA THR A 193 8.25 3.29 1.44
C THR A 193 7.58 3.90 0.21
N HIS A 194 6.26 4.00 0.26
CA HIS A 194 5.47 4.75 -0.71
C HIS A 194 5.18 6.17 -0.20
N GLN A 195 4.63 6.28 1.01
CA GLN A 195 4.16 7.56 1.57
C GLN A 195 4.37 7.71 3.09
N HIS A 196 4.61 6.64 3.85
CA HIS A 196 4.87 6.76 5.30
C HIS A 196 6.21 7.44 5.59
N GLY A 197 7.11 7.44 4.60
CA GLY A 197 8.41 8.07 4.69
C GLY A 197 9.43 7.21 5.43
N TRP A 198 10.63 7.75 5.52
CA TRP A 198 11.78 7.03 6.08
C TRP A 198 11.75 6.99 7.61
N GLY A 199 11.54 8.14 8.25
CA GLY A 199 11.54 8.28 9.71
C GLY A 199 12.78 7.69 10.39
N LEU A 200 12.65 7.40 11.68
CA LEU A 200 13.67 6.68 12.45
C LEU A 200 13.68 5.19 12.12
N LEU A 201 12.50 4.63 11.84
CA LEU A 201 12.29 3.21 11.60
C LEU A 201 13.11 2.68 10.41
N ARG A 202 13.10 3.39 9.28
CA ARG A 202 13.82 2.97 8.06
C ARG A 202 15.21 3.61 7.94
N LYS A 203 15.62 4.43 8.92
CA LYS A 203 16.95 5.06 8.99
C LYS A 203 18.12 4.06 8.84
N PRO A 204 18.05 2.80 9.34
CA PRO A 204 19.11 1.82 9.09
C PRO A 204 19.34 1.51 7.59
N TYR A 205 18.33 1.72 6.75
CA TYR A 205 18.36 1.39 5.32
C TYR A 205 18.70 2.57 4.41
N LEU A 206 19.12 3.72 4.94
CA LEU A 206 19.44 4.92 4.14
C LEU A 206 20.53 4.68 3.08
N GLY A 207 21.35 3.64 3.25
CA GLY A 207 22.30 3.19 2.24
C GLY A 207 21.65 2.84 0.89
N PHE A 208 20.33 2.57 0.85
CA PHE A 208 19.59 2.32 -0.40
C PHE A 208 19.52 3.57 -1.29
N LEU A 209 19.66 4.77 -0.71
CA LEU A 209 19.73 6.01 -1.48
C LEU A 209 21.06 6.19 -2.22
N GLY A 210 22.06 5.35 -1.93
CA GLY A 210 23.40 5.45 -2.50
C GLY A 210 24.01 6.85 -2.28
N GLY A 211 24.59 7.43 -3.33
CA GLY A 211 25.19 8.76 -3.29
C GLY A 211 24.20 9.89 -2.98
N ASN A 212 22.90 9.70 -3.21
CA ASN A 212 21.89 10.75 -3.06
C ASN A 212 21.72 11.19 -1.59
N HIS A 213 22.02 10.31 -0.63
CA HIS A 213 22.02 10.65 0.78
C HIS A 213 22.99 11.81 1.10
N ARG A 214 24.11 11.92 0.37
CA ARG A 214 25.08 13.02 0.56
C ARG A 214 24.50 14.37 0.17
N VAL A 215 23.65 14.42 -0.86
CA VAL A 215 22.98 15.65 -1.29
C VAL A 215 22.02 16.13 -0.20
N PHE A 216 21.21 15.21 0.35
CA PHE A 216 20.33 15.50 1.49
C PHE A 216 21.13 16.11 2.67
N CYS A 217 22.28 15.52 3.01
CA CYS A 217 23.11 16.03 4.09
C CYS A 217 23.68 17.43 3.83
N ARG A 218 24.08 17.75 2.60
CA ARG A 218 24.55 19.09 2.24
C ARG A 218 23.45 20.14 2.40
N VAL A 219 22.23 19.83 1.95
CA VAL A 219 21.07 20.73 2.11
C VAL A 219 20.74 20.92 3.59
N LYS A 220 20.71 19.84 4.38
CA LYS A 220 20.46 19.92 5.83
C LYS A 220 21.48 20.81 6.54
N ASN A 221 22.77 20.61 6.29
CA ASN A 221 23.83 21.38 6.95
C ASN A 221 23.83 22.86 6.54
N ALA A 222 23.42 23.17 5.30
CA ALA A 222 23.28 24.56 4.84
C ALA A 222 22.08 25.28 5.47
N LEU A 223 20.94 24.59 5.65
CA LEU A 223 19.71 25.18 6.18
C LEU A 223 19.61 25.15 7.71
N ASP A 224 20.23 24.18 8.37
CA ASP A 224 20.21 24.01 9.82
C ASP A 224 21.60 23.64 10.36
N PRO A 225 22.57 24.57 10.29
CA PRO A 225 23.94 24.33 10.75
C PRO A 225 24.02 24.05 12.26
N GLY A 226 23.06 24.53 13.05
CA GLY A 226 22.97 24.24 14.48
C GLY A 226 22.35 22.89 14.82
N ASN A 227 21.88 22.13 13.82
CA ASN A 227 21.14 20.88 13.96
C ASN A 227 19.98 20.96 14.97
N VAL A 228 19.20 22.05 14.94
CA VAL A 228 18.09 22.28 15.88
C VAL A 228 16.81 21.57 15.41
N LEU A 229 16.61 21.44 14.10
CA LEU A 229 15.41 20.85 13.51
C LEU A 229 15.51 19.32 13.49
N ASN A 230 14.84 18.69 14.45
CA ASN A 230 14.74 17.22 14.59
C ASN A 230 16.13 16.53 14.61
N PRO A 231 16.98 16.81 15.62
CA PRO A 231 18.39 16.41 15.65
C PRO A 231 18.62 14.91 15.57
N HIS A 232 17.66 14.09 16.00
CA HIS A 232 17.79 12.63 16.06
C HIS A 232 17.18 11.91 14.86
N GLY A 233 16.50 12.67 13.99
CA GLY A 233 15.86 12.18 12.76
C GLY A 233 16.85 11.60 11.76
N ILE A 234 16.42 11.52 10.50
CA ILE A 234 17.21 10.99 9.39
C ILE A 234 18.56 11.74 9.26
N SER A 235 18.55 13.05 9.51
CA SER A 235 19.72 13.93 9.44
C SER A 235 20.84 13.59 10.43
N SER A 236 20.60 12.84 11.50
CA SER A 236 21.68 12.45 12.41
C SER A 236 22.72 11.50 11.80
N ARG A 237 22.46 10.95 10.60
CA ARG A 237 23.48 10.24 9.79
C ARG A 237 24.26 11.17 8.85
N CYS A 238 23.97 12.45 8.86
CA CYS A 238 24.79 13.47 8.22
C CYS A 238 25.90 13.84 9.20
N SER A 239 27.07 13.22 9.04
CA SER A 239 28.28 13.78 9.64
C SER A 239 28.48 15.19 9.10
N TRP A 240 29.04 16.07 9.92
CA TRP A 240 29.57 17.35 9.44
C TRP A 240 30.58 17.04 8.34
N VAL A 241 30.20 17.34 7.10
CA VAL A 241 31.14 17.37 5.99
C VAL A 241 31.77 18.76 6.09
N GLY A 242 32.82 18.87 6.91
CA GLY A 242 33.69 20.04 6.95
C GLY A 242 34.42 20.22 5.63
#